data_AF-I3VPF1-F1
#
_entry.id   AF-I3VPF1-F1
#
_cell.length_a   1.000
_cell.length_b   1.000
_cell.length_c   1.000
_cell.angle_alpha   90.00
_cell.angle_beta   90.00
_cell.angle_gamma   90.00
#
_symmetry.space_group_name_H-M   'P 1'
#
loop_
_entity.id
_entity.type
_entity.pdbx_description
1 polymer ?
#
loop_
_entity_poly.entity_id
_entity_poly.type
_entity_poly.pdbx_seq_one_letter_code
_entity_poly.pdbx_strand_id
1 'polypeptide(L)'
;MSRKVYETAFSITSLKRLSAGRYVSHLLDDVDHLRTKGETPDGKKMVLFGTTPPFLKSIMSAMGGDEGYHSENLLPHPEAGSMFITEVYQKVEEQTYHIRLHYSNNPSQPISDKNILKLRGCDELCEFDKFKNLMKPMYLSKDDADKECLE
;
A
#
# COMPACT_ATOMS: atom_id res chain seq x y z
N MET A 1 -14.32 -19.39 -0.72
CA MET A 1 -14.33 -18.47 0.44
C MET A 1 -15.22 -17.27 0.08
N SER A 2 -16.17 -16.86 0.94
CA SER A 2 -17.16 -15.84 0.57
C SER A 2 -16.61 -14.41 0.72
N ARG A 3 -17.13 -13.46 -0.06
CA ARG A 3 -16.75 -12.03 -0.05
C ARG A 3 -16.75 -11.41 1.36
N LYS A 4 -17.73 -11.80 2.20
CA LYS A 4 -17.85 -11.34 3.59
C LYS A 4 -16.67 -11.76 4.48
N VAL A 5 -16.06 -12.92 4.23
CA VAL A 5 -14.90 -13.39 5.01
C VAL A 5 -13.71 -12.46 4.77
N TYR A 6 -13.46 -12.04 3.54
CA TYR A 6 -12.37 -11.10 3.24
C TYR A 6 -12.63 -9.70 3.80
N GLU A 7 -13.86 -9.21 3.72
CA GLU A 7 -14.24 -7.91 4.29
C GLU A 7 -14.05 -7.90 5.82
N THR A 8 -14.34 -9.01 6.49
CA THR A 8 -14.16 -9.16 7.94
C THR A 8 -12.70 -9.39 8.32
N ALA A 9 -11.98 -10.24 7.59
CA ALA A 9 -10.58 -10.52 7.89
C ALA A 9 -9.72 -9.25 7.73
N PHE A 10 -9.95 -8.48 6.67
CA PHE A 10 -9.16 -7.28 6.39
C PHE A 10 -9.70 -6.00 7.02
N SER A 11 -10.69 -6.09 7.92
CA SER A 11 -10.99 -5.00 8.86
C SER A 11 -10.15 -5.11 10.14
N ILE A 12 -9.56 -6.28 10.42
CA ILE A 12 -8.76 -6.55 11.61
C ILE A 12 -7.29 -6.20 11.35
N THR A 13 -6.73 -5.30 12.16
CA THR A 13 -5.37 -4.76 12.04
C THR A 13 -4.29 -5.83 11.98
N SER A 14 -4.33 -6.80 12.90
CA SER A 14 -3.34 -7.89 12.94
C SER A 14 -3.37 -8.74 11.67
N LEU A 15 -4.55 -9.04 11.15
CA LEU A 15 -4.69 -9.81 9.92
C LEU A 15 -4.24 -9.03 8.69
N LYS A 16 -4.49 -7.71 8.61
CA LYS A 16 -3.91 -6.85 7.56
C LYS A 16 -2.38 -6.90 7.60
N ARG A 17 -1.79 -6.71 8.79
CA ARG A 17 -0.33 -6.73 9.03
C ARG A 17 0.27 -8.08 8.65
N LEU A 18 -0.29 -9.19 9.10
CA LEU A 18 0.21 -10.53 8.77
C LEU A 18 0.06 -10.87 7.28
N SER A 19 -1.01 -10.39 6.64
CA SER A 19 -1.28 -10.75 5.24
C SER A 19 -0.44 -9.96 4.23
N ALA A 20 -0.11 -8.69 4.52
CA ALA A 20 0.56 -7.82 3.55
C ALA A 20 1.57 -6.84 4.18
N GLY A 21 1.85 -6.95 5.48
CA GLY A 21 2.78 -6.05 6.17
C GLY A 21 4.21 -6.11 5.64
N ARG A 22 4.65 -7.27 5.12
CA ARG A 22 5.95 -7.37 4.41
C ARG A 22 5.99 -6.51 3.14
N TYR A 23 4.88 -6.42 2.40
CA TYR A 23 4.78 -5.54 1.23
C TYR A 23 4.87 -4.07 1.64
N VAL A 24 4.12 -3.67 2.69
CA VAL A 24 4.17 -2.31 3.23
C VAL A 24 5.59 -1.96 3.69
N SER A 25 6.24 -2.88 4.42
CA SER A 25 7.59 -2.67 4.94
C SER A 25 8.61 -2.51 3.82
N HIS A 26 8.54 -3.35 2.79
CA HIS A 26 9.41 -3.24 1.62
C HIS A 26 9.30 -1.88 0.94
N LEU A 27 8.08 -1.37 0.74
CA LEU A 27 7.88 -0.03 0.17
C LEU A 27 8.49 1.06 1.07
N LEU A 28 8.23 1.01 2.38
CA LEU A 28 8.75 2.01 3.31
C LEU A 28 10.30 2.01 3.32
N ASP A 29 10.89 0.82 3.35
CA ASP A 29 12.34 0.63 3.33
C ASP A 29 12.95 1.14 1.99
N ASP A 30 12.29 0.86 0.86
CA ASP A 30 12.72 1.34 -0.47
C ASP A 30 12.71 2.87 -0.57
N VAL A 31 11.67 3.53 -0.03
CA VAL A 31 11.57 4.99 -0.05
C VAL A 31 12.55 5.65 0.92
N ASP A 32 12.79 5.04 2.09
CA ASP A 32 13.86 5.49 2.99
C ASP A 32 15.25 5.35 2.34
N HIS A 33 15.48 4.25 1.62
CA HIS A 33 16.71 4.07 0.85
C HIS A 33 16.85 5.15 -0.21
N LEU A 34 15.80 5.40 -1.00
CA LEU A 34 15.76 6.47 -2.00
C LEU A 34 16.06 7.84 -1.39
N ARG A 35 15.47 8.16 -0.25
CA ARG A 35 15.71 9.44 0.44
C ARG A 35 17.15 9.59 0.92
N THR A 36 17.77 8.51 1.40
CA THR A 36 19.12 8.55 1.99
C THR A 36 20.24 8.39 0.98
N LYS A 37 20.00 7.68 -0.12
CA LYS A 37 21.01 7.36 -1.14
C LYS A 37 20.82 8.13 -2.45
N GLY A 38 19.63 8.70 -2.68
CA GLY A 38 19.29 9.37 -3.93
C GLY A 38 18.94 8.41 -5.08
N GLU A 39 18.93 7.11 -4.82
CA GLU A 39 18.54 6.07 -5.77
C GLU A 39 17.74 4.97 -5.07
N THR A 40 16.89 4.27 -5.81
CA THR A 40 16.20 3.08 -5.31
C THR A 40 17.16 1.90 -5.22
N PRO A 41 16.85 0.87 -4.41
CA PRO A 41 17.62 -0.37 -4.43
C PRO A 41 17.72 -0.94 -5.85
N ASP A 42 18.94 -1.27 -6.27
CA ASP A 42 19.28 -1.74 -7.62
C ASP A 42 18.93 -0.76 -8.77
N GLY A 43 18.67 0.52 -8.48
CA GLY A 43 18.33 1.53 -9.48
C GLY A 43 16.97 1.34 -10.18
N LYS A 44 16.09 0.51 -9.60
CA LYS A 44 14.77 0.17 -10.16
C LYS A 44 13.80 1.35 -10.06
N LYS A 45 13.26 1.82 -11.17
CA LYS A 45 12.22 2.88 -11.18
C LYS A 45 10.79 2.36 -11.07
N MET A 46 10.58 1.08 -11.35
CA MET A 46 9.27 0.44 -11.34
C MET A 46 9.43 -1.01 -10.90
N VAL A 47 8.54 -1.47 -10.02
CA VAL A 47 8.45 -2.86 -9.58
C VAL A 47 7.02 -3.34 -9.83
N LEU A 48 6.88 -4.46 -10.55
CA LEU A 48 5.59 -5.03 -10.89
C LEU A 48 5.40 -6.37 -10.17
N PHE A 49 4.31 -6.50 -9.43
CA PHE A 49 3.93 -7.73 -8.73
C PHE A 49 2.71 -8.36 -9.40
N GLY A 50 2.84 -9.58 -9.90
CA GLY A 50 1.70 -10.40 -10.32
C GLY A 50 1.04 -11.05 -9.10
N THR A 51 -0.28 -10.98 -9.00
CA THR A 51 -1.01 -11.46 -7.81
C THR A 51 -2.43 -11.96 -8.13
N THR A 52 -3.09 -12.57 -7.14
CA THR A 52 -4.49 -13.00 -7.18
C THR A 52 -5.39 -11.99 -6.45
N PRO A 53 -6.71 -11.95 -6.75
CA PRO A 53 -7.63 -11.00 -6.13
C PRO A 53 -7.64 -10.97 -4.58
N PRO A 54 -7.57 -12.11 -3.87
CA PRO A 54 -7.49 -12.11 -2.41
C PRO A 54 -6.24 -11.40 -1.88
N PHE A 55 -5.08 -11.62 -2.52
CA PHE A 55 -3.83 -11.00 -2.09
C PHE A 55 -3.72 -9.53 -2.53
N LEU A 56 -4.29 -9.17 -3.69
CA LEU A 56 -4.46 -7.76 -4.04
C LEU A 56 -5.32 -7.04 -3.00
N LYS A 57 -6.43 -7.66 -2.57
CA LYS A 57 -7.29 -7.09 -1.52
C LYS A 57 -6.56 -6.95 -0.18
N SER A 58 -5.69 -7.90 0.20
CA SER A 58 -4.90 -7.77 1.43
C SER A 58 -3.90 -6.60 1.35
N ILE A 59 -3.18 -6.47 0.23
CA ILE A 59 -2.28 -5.34 -0.04
C ILE A 59 -3.05 -4.02 0.06
N MET A 60 -4.15 -3.88 -0.68
CA MET A 60 -4.94 -2.66 -0.68
C MET A 60 -5.44 -2.31 0.74
N SER A 61 -5.83 -3.31 1.53
CA SER A 61 -6.34 -3.09 2.88
C SER A 61 -5.23 -2.70 3.86
N ALA A 62 -4.05 -3.34 3.78
CA ALA A 62 -2.89 -3.00 4.61
C ALA A 62 -2.32 -1.62 4.24
N MET A 63 -2.28 -1.28 2.95
CA MET A 63 -1.87 0.05 2.47
C MET A 63 -2.83 1.17 2.90
N GLY A 64 -4.02 0.82 3.39
CA GLY A 64 -4.95 1.74 4.06
C GLY A 64 -4.56 2.07 5.50
N GLY A 65 -3.58 1.38 6.08
CA GLY A 65 -3.23 1.50 7.49
C GLY A 65 -4.31 0.94 8.41
N ASP A 66 -4.28 1.38 9.67
CA ASP A 66 -5.26 0.96 10.66
C ASP A 66 -6.65 1.54 10.36
N GLU A 67 -6.70 2.85 10.09
CA GLU A 67 -7.93 3.62 9.87
C GLU A 67 -8.56 3.43 8.48
N GLY A 68 -7.80 2.93 7.51
CA GLY A 68 -8.26 2.73 6.14
C GLY A 68 -8.32 4.02 5.31
N TYR A 69 -9.19 3.98 4.29
CA TYR A 69 -9.38 5.09 3.35
C TYR A 69 -10.59 5.95 3.76
N HIS A 70 -10.66 7.17 3.24
CA HIS A 70 -11.86 8.00 3.36
C HIS A 70 -13.09 7.23 2.86
N SER A 71 -14.26 7.46 3.50
CA SER A 71 -15.50 6.67 3.37
C SER A 71 -16.05 6.49 1.95
N GLU A 72 -15.57 7.30 1.00
CA GLU A 72 -15.89 7.18 -0.43
C GLU A 72 -15.11 6.03 -1.11
N ASN A 73 -14.16 5.40 -0.41
CA ASN A 73 -13.27 4.35 -0.93
C ASN A 73 -13.47 3.00 -0.22
N LEU A 74 -14.72 2.52 -0.10
CA LEU A 74 -14.96 1.10 0.18
C LEU A 74 -14.38 0.29 -0.98
N LEU A 75 -13.14 -0.17 -0.81
CA LEU A 75 -12.41 -0.87 -1.85
C LEU A 75 -13.21 -2.10 -2.30
N PRO A 76 -13.65 -2.17 -3.57
CA PRO A 76 -14.40 -3.31 -4.04
C PRO A 76 -13.54 -4.58 -3.99
N HIS A 77 -14.18 -5.73 -4.17
CA HIS A 77 -13.42 -6.96 -4.40
C HIS A 77 -12.69 -6.83 -5.75
N PRO A 78 -11.37 -7.05 -5.83
CA PRO A 78 -10.67 -6.92 -7.10
C PRO A 78 -11.15 -7.95 -8.12
N GLU A 79 -11.33 -7.51 -9.36
CA GLU A 79 -11.62 -8.38 -10.49
C GLU A 79 -10.34 -8.65 -11.31
N ALA A 80 -10.42 -9.57 -12.26
CA ALA A 80 -9.30 -9.87 -13.15
C ALA A 80 -8.84 -8.59 -13.88
N GLY A 81 -7.53 -8.35 -13.90
CA GLY A 81 -6.95 -7.13 -14.49
C GLY A 81 -7.01 -5.88 -13.60
N SER A 82 -7.50 -6.00 -12.36
CA SER A 82 -7.39 -4.90 -11.40
C SER A 82 -5.94 -4.62 -11.03
N MET A 83 -5.63 -3.36 -10.72
CA MET A 83 -4.30 -2.90 -10.35
C MET A 83 -4.38 -1.97 -9.14
N PHE A 84 -3.43 -2.14 -8.21
CA PHE A 84 -3.15 -1.20 -7.14
C PHE A 84 -1.75 -0.62 -7.38
N ILE A 85 -1.66 0.71 -7.47
CA ILE A 85 -0.44 1.40 -7.87
C ILE A 85 -0.04 2.33 -6.74
N THR A 86 1.23 2.27 -6.36
CA THR A 86 1.86 3.21 -5.44
C THR A 86 2.87 4.02 -6.22
N GLU A 87 2.72 5.33 -6.22
CA GLU A 87 3.65 6.26 -6.84
C GLU A 87 4.41 7.03 -5.77
N VAL A 88 5.72 7.17 -5.97
CA VAL A 88 6.61 7.95 -5.11
C VAL A 88 7.04 9.20 -5.89
N TYR A 89 6.73 10.36 -5.34
CA TYR A 89 7.07 11.66 -5.90
C TYR A 89 8.15 12.32 -5.05
N GLN A 90 9.14 12.94 -5.70
CA GLN A 90 10.09 13.81 -5.03
C GLN A 90 9.79 15.26 -5.42
N LYS A 91 9.55 16.12 -4.43
CA LYS A 91 9.53 17.57 -4.63
C LYS A 91 10.95 18.10 -4.46
N VAL A 92 11.61 18.36 -5.59
CA VAL A 92 13.05 18.71 -5.64
C VAL A 92 13.39 19.94 -4.79
N GLU A 93 12.56 20.98 -4.84
CA GLU A 93 12.79 22.23 -4.11
C GLU A 93 12.69 22.08 -2.59
N GLU A 94 11.75 21.27 -2.13
CA GLU A 94 11.51 21.02 -0.70
C GLU A 94 12.34 19.85 -0.16
N GLN A 95 12.99 19.08 -1.05
CA GLN A 95 13.62 17.78 -0.75
C GLN A 95 12.69 16.80 0.01
N THR A 96 11.38 16.91 -0.23
CA THR A 96 10.37 16.05 0.39
C THR A 96 9.91 14.94 -0.55
N TYR A 97 9.58 13.79 0.02
CA TYR A 97 8.99 12.66 -0.70
C TYR A 97 7.51 12.54 -0.38
N HIS A 98 6.72 12.15 -1.37
CA HIS A 98 5.28 12.04 -1.26
C HIS A 98 4.79 10.75 -1.92
N ILE A 99 3.73 10.18 -1.37
CA ILE A 99 3.11 8.93 -1.82
C ILE A 99 1.73 9.24 -2.36
N ARG A 100 1.41 8.67 -3.52
CA ARG A 100 0.05 8.63 -4.08
C ARG A 100 -0.35 7.20 -4.35
N LEU A 101 -1.57 6.85 -3.95
CA LEU A 101 -2.13 5.52 -4.14
C LEU A 101 -3.23 5.57 -5.19
N HIS A 102 -3.27 4.57 -6.06
CA HIS A 102 -4.33 4.42 -7.05
C HIS A 102 -4.91 3.01 -7.03
N TYR A 103 -6.18 2.90 -7.37
CA TYR A 103 -6.82 1.64 -7.67
C TYR A 103 -7.66 1.72 -8.94
N SER A 104 -7.43 0.76 -9.85
CA SER A 104 -8.26 0.55 -11.02
C SER A 104 -8.78 -0.88 -11.04
N ASN A 105 -10.08 -1.03 -11.25
CA ASN A 105 -10.73 -2.31 -11.52
C ASN A 105 -11.03 -2.53 -13.00
N ASN A 106 -10.68 -1.56 -13.86
CA ASN A 106 -10.97 -1.60 -15.29
C ASN A 106 -9.67 -1.54 -16.08
N PRO A 107 -9.16 -2.68 -16.59
CA PRO A 107 -7.91 -2.71 -17.34
C PRO A 107 -7.99 -1.97 -18.69
N SER A 108 -9.20 -1.68 -19.18
CA SER A 108 -9.41 -0.96 -20.44
C SER A 108 -9.44 0.56 -20.28
N GLN A 109 -9.40 1.09 -19.05
CA GLN A 109 -9.39 2.53 -18.80
C GLN A 109 -8.00 2.98 -18.33
N PRO A 110 -7.45 4.07 -18.90
CA PRO A 110 -6.24 4.69 -18.38
C PRO A 110 -6.40 5.12 -16.92
N ILE A 111 -5.33 5.01 -16.14
CA ILE A 111 -5.27 5.54 -14.78
C ILE A 111 -5.44 7.06 -14.83
N SER A 112 -6.30 7.59 -13.97
CA SER A 112 -6.61 9.02 -13.87
C SER A 112 -6.85 9.43 -12.42
N ASP A 113 -7.07 10.72 -12.16
CA ASP A 113 -7.35 11.23 -10.81
C ASP A 113 -8.57 10.59 -10.14
N LYS A 114 -9.50 10.02 -10.93
CA LYS A 114 -10.65 9.25 -10.43
C LYS A 114 -10.27 7.94 -9.73
N ASN A 115 -9.04 7.47 -9.94
CA ASN A 115 -8.51 6.24 -9.34
C ASN A 115 -7.76 6.51 -8.03
N ILE A 116 -7.54 7.77 -7.65
CA ILE A 116 -6.76 8.13 -6.47
C ILE A 116 -7.47 7.68 -5.20
N LEU A 117 -6.73 6.97 -4.34
CA LEU A 117 -7.17 6.58 -3.02
C LEU A 117 -6.67 7.57 -1.98
N LYS A 118 -7.58 8.07 -1.14
CA LYS A 118 -7.27 8.98 -0.03
C LYS A 118 -7.22 8.21 1.28
N LEU A 119 -6.05 8.18 1.91
CA LEU A 119 -5.89 7.64 3.26
C LEU A 119 -6.55 8.53 4.29
N ARG A 120 -7.19 7.94 5.30
CA ARG A 120 -7.65 8.74 6.45
C ARG A 120 -6.46 9.37 7.14
N GLY A 121 -6.62 10.66 7.44
CA GLY A 121 -5.56 11.45 8.05
C GLY A 121 -4.48 11.91 7.08
N CYS A 122 -4.59 11.69 5.76
CA CYS A 122 -3.64 12.24 4.77
C CYS A 122 -4.33 12.83 3.53
N ASP A 123 -3.59 13.66 2.79
CA ASP A 123 -4.04 14.21 1.51
C ASP A 123 -3.82 13.20 0.37
N GLU A 124 -4.33 13.51 -0.83
CA GLU A 124 -4.14 12.68 -2.04
C GLU A 124 -2.68 12.46 -2.40
N LEU A 125 -1.85 13.47 -2.16
CA LEU A 125 -0.39 13.40 -2.27
C LEU A 125 0.16 13.48 -0.84
N CYS A 126 0.38 12.32 -0.24
CA CYS A 126 0.67 12.18 1.17
C CYS A 126 2.17 12.30 1.43
N GLU A 127 2.60 13.26 2.23
CA GLU A 127 4.01 13.38 2.63
C GLU A 127 4.51 12.06 3.26
N PHE A 128 5.69 11.61 2.85
CA PHE A 128 6.18 10.27 3.16
C PHE A 128 6.33 10.01 4.66
N ASP A 129 6.82 10.98 5.45
CA ASP A 129 6.96 10.79 6.90
C ASP A 129 5.57 10.63 7.58
N LYS A 130 4.57 11.35 7.07
CA LYS A 130 3.18 11.21 7.51
C LYS A 130 2.58 9.87 7.07
N PHE A 131 2.79 9.47 5.82
CA PHE A 131 2.41 8.16 5.30
C PHE A 131 3.03 7.02 6.15
N LYS A 132 4.33 7.09 6.39
CA LYS A 132 5.08 6.13 7.20
C LYS A 132 4.53 6.03 8.63
N ASN A 133 4.15 7.14 9.23
CA ASN A 133 3.49 7.16 10.53
C ASN A 133 2.13 6.43 10.52
N LEU A 134 1.30 6.66 9.50
CA LEU A 134 0.01 5.96 9.34
C LEU A 134 0.19 4.46 9.09
N MET A 135 1.28 4.06 8.44
CA MET A 135 1.60 2.66 8.14
C MET A 135 2.33 1.91 9.27
N LYS A 136 2.72 2.58 10.36
CA LYS A 136 3.39 1.93 11.51
C LYS A 136 2.72 0.65 11.99
N PRO A 137 1.38 0.58 12.16
CA PRO A 137 0.71 -0.65 12.60
C PRO A 137 0.80 -1.80 11.59
N MET A 138 1.13 -1.51 10.34
CA MET A 138 1.25 -2.50 9.25
C MET A 138 2.70 -2.93 9.03
N TYR A 139 3.67 -2.26 9.62
CA TYR A 139 5.08 -2.63 9.49
C TYR A 139 5.32 -4.02 10.08
N LEU A 140 6.05 -4.84 9.34
CA LEU A 140 6.40 -6.21 9.68
C LEU A 140 7.81 -6.47 9.14
N SER A 141 8.79 -6.49 10.04
CA SER A 141 10.16 -6.85 9.69
C SER A 141 10.21 -8.32 9.22
N LYS A 142 11.33 -8.72 8.61
CA LYS A 142 11.49 -10.12 8.19
C LYS A 142 11.50 -11.05 9.41
N ASP A 143 12.27 -10.67 10.43
CA ASP A 143 12.41 -11.46 11.65
C ASP A 143 11.10 -11.60 12.42
N ASP A 144 10.27 -10.55 12.44
CA ASP A 144 8.96 -10.60 13.09
C ASP A 144 7.97 -11.46 12.29
N ALA A 145 8.00 -11.40 10.95
CA ALA A 145 7.19 -12.28 10.11
C ALA A 145 7.55 -13.75 10.33
N ASP A 146 8.85 -14.06 10.40
CA ASP A 146 9.32 -15.42 10.60
C ASP A 146 8.88 -15.96 11.97
N LYS A 147 8.96 -15.15 13.03
CA LYS A 147 8.45 -15.52 14.36
C LYS A 147 6.95 -15.76 14.38
N GLU A 148 6.17 -14.81 13.87
CA GLU A 148 4.71 -14.87 13.90
C GLU A 148 4.10 -15.95 12.99
N CYS A 149 4.86 -16.46 12.01
CA CYS A 149 4.43 -17.59 11.16
C CYS A 149 4.81 -18.97 11.70
N LEU A 150 5.69 -19.04 12.71
CA LEU A 150 6.19 -20.29 13.29
C LEU A 150 5.48 -20.67 14.61
N GLU A 151 4.72 -19.76 15.20
CA GLU A 151 3.83 -19.97 16.35
C GLU A 151 2.41 -20.35 15.91
#